data_AF-A0A0G1W899-F1
#
_entry.id   AF-A0A0G1W899-F1
#
_cell.length_a   1.000
_cell.length_b   1.000
_cell.length_c   1.000
_cell.angle_alpha   90.00
_cell.angle_beta   90.00
_cell.angle_gamma   90.00
#
_symmetry.space_group_name_H-M   'P 1'
#
loop_
_entity.id
_entity.type
_entity.pdbx_description
1 polymer ?
#
loop_
_entity_poly.entity_id
_entity_poly.type
_entity_poly.pdbx_seq_one_letter_code
_entity_poly.pdbx_strand_id
1 'polypeptide(L)'
;MAKKTDELVQFAGHFQSLATAVSRNLEERGVNVVEAIAEAAKPQGARAVAKIVDALAELVENGKRVVGALNLIVADIAVKTELFTKNSFFGEGSPVKLYIWDNFRNWVLTAILENIPAFQGMLVKHQLTKGMYDSEILSGLGHPTPFSPTEFAAVIRDLISKQSRGEEGLLLTNGYANIFYVQLPAGAGGEDARVVAVRVTWNAGDDDWHLDAYGLDDDGWGDGVCVFSRS
;
A
#
# COMPACT_ATOMS: atom_id res chain seq x y z
N MET A 1 3.22 -26.43 -19.25
CA MET A 1 4.19 -25.44 -19.77
C MET A 1 3.77 -24.00 -19.48
N ALA A 2 2.49 -23.63 -19.54
CA ALA A 2 2.01 -22.26 -19.26
C ALA A 2 2.38 -21.69 -17.87
N LYS A 3 2.24 -22.49 -16.81
CA LYS A 3 2.47 -22.06 -15.41
C LYS A 3 3.90 -21.53 -15.13
N LYS A 4 4.89 -22.09 -15.84
CA LYS A 4 6.31 -21.71 -15.68
C LYS A 4 6.64 -20.41 -16.41
N THR A 5 5.86 -20.07 -17.44
CA THR A 5 6.00 -18.85 -18.21
C THR A 5 5.38 -17.67 -17.46
N ASP A 6 4.24 -17.87 -16.77
CA ASP A 6 3.61 -16.85 -15.93
C ASP A 6 4.48 -16.48 -14.72
N GLU A 7 5.12 -17.46 -14.07
CA GLU A 7 6.08 -17.22 -12.99
C GLU A 7 7.32 -16.41 -13.46
N LEU A 8 7.81 -16.67 -14.67
CA LEU A 8 8.93 -15.92 -15.27
C LEU A 8 8.54 -14.49 -15.65
N VAL A 9 7.31 -14.28 -16.11
CA VAL A 9 6.78 -12.95 -16.44
C VAL A 9 6.54 -12.12 -15.18
N GLN A 10 5.98 -12.72 -14.11
CA GLN A 10 5.85 -12.07 -12.81
C GLN A 10 7.22 -11.76 -12.18
N PHE A 11 8.18 -12.68 -12.29
CA PHE A 11 9.54 -12.43 -11.81
C PHE A 11 10.22 -11.29 -12.58
N ALA A 12 10.07 -11.24 -13.90
CA ALA A 12 10.59 -10.16 -14.72
C ALA A 12 9.93 -8.81 -14.40
N GLY A 13 8.61 -8.79 -14.15
CA GLY A 13 7.87 -7.60 -13.73
C GLY A 13 8.36 -7.05 -12.38
N HIS A 14 8.57 -7.94 -11.40
CA HIS A 14 9.16 -7.56 -10.11
C HIS A 14 10.60 -7.04 -10.26
N PHE A 15 11.41 -7.65 -11.13
CA PHE A 15 12.78 -7.21 -11.37
C PHE A 15 12.85 -5.85 -12.04
N GLN A 16 11.93 -5.57 -12.97
CA GLN A 16 11.81 -4.27 -13.64
C GLN A 16 11.38 -3.19 -12.63
N SER A 17 10.38 -3.46 -11.80
CA SER A 17 9.91 -2.56 -10.75
C SER A 17 11.01 -2.25 -9.73
N LEU A 18 11.75 -3.29 -9.31
CA LEU A 18 12.90 -3.15 -8.42
C LEU A 18 14.01 -2.30 -9.06
N ALA A 19 14.33 -2.53 -10.34
CA ALA A 19 15.33 -1.75 -11.07
C ALA A 19 14.91 -0.28 -11.19
N THR A 20 13.63 0.01 -11.44
CA THR A 20 13.11 1.38 -11.48
C THR A 20 13.13 2.05 -10.10
N ALA A 21 12.78 1.32 -9.03
CA ALA A 21 12.83 1.83 -7.67
C ALA A 21 14.27 2.12 -7.22
N VAL A 22 15.22 1.24 -7.56
CA VAL A 22 16.65 1.43 -7.29
C VAL A 22 17.19 2.65 -8.03
N SER A 23 16.89 2.80 -9.33
CA SER A 23 17.34 3.96 -10.10
C SER A 23 16.81 5.28 -9.51
N ARG A 24 15.53 5.33 -9.15
CA ARG A 24 14.92 6.52 -8.52
C ARG A 24 15.53 6.85 -7.16
N ASN A 25 15.77 5.85 -6.30
CA ASN A 25 16.40 6.07 -4.99
C ASN A 25 17.85 6.57 -5.12
N LEU A 26 18.59 6.09 -6.12
CA LEU A 26 19.93 6.57 -6.43
C LEU A 26 19.91 8.03 -6.92
N GLU A 27 18.97 8.39 -7.79
CA GLU A 27 18.78 9.76 -8.26
C GLU A 27 18.40 10.73 -7.13
N GLU A 28 17.52 10.33 -6.21
CA GLU A 28 17.15 11.10 -5.01
C GLU A 28 18.36 11.34 -4.08
N ARG A 29 19.36 10.45 -4.10
CA ARG A 29 20.63 10.58 -3.38
C ARG A 29 21.71 11.31 -4.19
N GLY A 30 21.35 11.93 -5.31
CA GLY A 30 22.26 12.67 -6.19
C GLY A 30 23.20 11.79 -7.00
N VAL A 31 22.92 10.50 -7.13
CA VAL A 31 23.73 9.54 -7.91
C VAL A 31 23.12 9.40 -9.29
N ASN A 32 23.74 10.03 -10.29
CA ASN A 32 23.39 9.81 -11.69
C ASN A 32 23.93 8.45 -12.13
N VAL A 33 23.02 7.49 -12.33
CA VAL A 33 23.37 6.10 -12.68
C VAL A 33 24.16 6.01 -13.99
N VAL A 34 23.87 6.88 -14.97
CA VAL A 34 24.58 6.91 -16.27
C VAL A 34 26.01 7.42 -16.09
N GLU A 35 26.19 8.45 -15.27
CA GLU A 35 27.51 9.01 -14.95
C GLU A 35 28.35 8.05 -14.11
N ALA A 36 27.72 7.35 -13.17
CA ALA A 36 28.34 6.32 -12.35
C ALA A 36 28.83 5.12 -13.18
N ILE A 37 28.05 4.69 -14.19
CA ILE A 37 28.43 3.65 -15.17
C ILE A 37 29.55 4.16 -16.09
N ALA A 38 29.52 5.42 -16.51
CA ALA A 38 30.58 6.02 -17.34
C ALA A 38 31.91 6.17 -16.58
N GLU A 39 31.87 6.51 -15.28
CA GLU A 39 33.06 6.61 -14.42
C GLU A 39 33.66 5.23 -14.09
N ALA A 40 32.80 4.21 -13.93
CA ALA A 40 33.18 2.81 -13.76
C ALA A 40 33.94 2.23 -14.96
N ALA A 41 33.73 2.77 -16.16
CA ALA A 41 34.43 2.36 -17.38
C ALA A 41 35.86 2.95 -17.49
N LYS A 42 36.27 3.88 -16.60
CA LYS A 42 37.63 4.43 -16.58
C LYS A 42 38.60 3.50 -15.84
N PRO A 43 39.90 3.45 -16.23
CA PRO A 43 40.91 2.59 -15.57
C PRO A 43 41.11 2.87 -14.07
N GLN A 44 40.70 4.04 -13.60
CA GLN A 44 40.84 4.52 -12.22
C GLN A 44 39.51 4.41 -11.43
N GLY A 45 38.44 3.91 -12.05
CA GLY A 45 37.07 3.89 -11.53
C GLY A 45 36.79 2.82 -10.47
N ALA A 46 37.77 2.00 -10.09
CA ALA A 46 37.58 0.89 -9.16
C ALA A 46 36.96 1.30 -7.81
N ARG A 47 37.27 2.51 -7.32
CA ARG A 47 36.68 3.05 -6.08
C ARG A 47 35.23 3.51 -6.25
N ALA A 48 34.86 4.00 -7.43
CA ALA A 48 33.48 4.35 -7.76
C ALA A 48 32.63 3.07 -7.96
N VAL A 49 33.19 2.07 -8.65
CA VAL A 49 32.57 0.74 -8.81
C VAL A 49 32.32 0.08 -7.45
N ALA A 50 33.29 0.10 -6.53
CA ALA A 50 33.12 -0.49 -5.20
C ALA A 50 31.98 0.16 -4.43
N LYS A 51 31.86 1.50 -4.44
CA LYS A 51 30.74 2.20 -3.79
C LYS A 51 29.38 1.85 -4.39
N ILE A 52 29.30 1.67 -5.71
CA ILE A 52 28.07 1.25 -6.40
C ILE A 52 27.71 -0.19 -6.02
N VAL A 53 28.70 -1.08 -6.02
CA VAL A 53 28.52 -2.49 -5.63
C VAL A 53 28.09 -2.61 -4.16
N ASP A 54 28.69 -1.84 -3.25
CA ASP A 54 28.31 -1.83 -1.84
C ASP A 54 26.88 -1.29 -1.64
N ALA A 55 26.52 -0.20 -2.33
CA ALA A 55 25.16 0.35 -2.29
C ALA A 55 24.12 -0.62 -2.87
N LEU A 56 24.46 -1.33 -3.96
CA LEU A 56 23.62 -2.37 -4.53
C LEU A 56 23.51 -3.59 -3.62
N ALA A 57 24.60 -4.00 -2.96
CA ALA A 57 24.59 -5.10 -2.01
C ALA A 57 23.73 -4.77 -0.77
N GLU A 58 23.82 -3.54 -0.26
CA GLU A 58 22.97 -3.05 0.82
C GLU A 58 21.49 -2.99 0.39
N LEU A 59 21.20 -2.52 -0.81
CA LEU A 59 19.84 -2.54 -1.38
C LEU A 59 19.29 -3.96 -1.57
N VAL A 60 20.11 -4.89 -2.02
CA VAL A 60 19.74 -6.31 -2.16
C VAL A 60 19.51 -6.95 -0.80
N GLU A 61 20.35 -6.65 0.19
CA GLU A 61 20.21 -7.21 1.53
C GLU A 61 19.01 -6.61 2.28
N ASN A 62 18.79 -5.31 2.13
CA ASN A 62 17.58 -4.64 2.62
C ASN A 62 16.34 -5.19 1.89
N GLY A 63 16.40 -5.35 0.57
CA GLY A 63 15.34 -6.00 -0.21
C GLY A 63 15.03 -7.40 0.27
N LYS A 64 16.03 -8.25 0.54
CA LYS A 64 15.85 -9.59 1.14
C LYS A 64 15.24 -9.54 2.53
N ARG A 65 15.67 -8.61 3.38
CA ARG A 65 15.14 -8.43 4.74
C ARG A 65 13.68 -7.99 4.76
N VAL A 66 13.27 -7.23 3.76
CA VAL A 66 11.90 -6.73 3.63
C VAL A 66 11.00 -7.75 2.92
N VAL A 67 11.49 -8.46 1.90
CA VAL A 67 10.78 -9.60 1.29
C VAL A 67 10.58 -10.74 2.31
N GLY A 68 11.53 -10.93 3.23
CA GLY A 68 11.35 -11.87 4.35
C GLY A 68 10.33 -11.41 5.41
N ALA A 69 9.86 -10.17 5.34
CA ALA A 69 8.94 -9.58 6.32
C ALA A 69 7.49 -9.50 5.82
N LEU A 70 7.27 -9.50 4.50
CA LEU A 70 5.96 -9.45 3.86
C LEU A 70 5.62 -10.81 3.25
N ASN A 71 4.61 -11.47 3.79
CA ASN A 71 4.10 -12.72 3.23
C ASN A 71 2.95 -12.43 2.27
N LEU A 72 3.06 -12.84 1.01
CA LEU A 72 1.95 -12.79 0.07
C LEU A 72 0.88 -13.80 0.52
N ILE A 73 -0.31 -13.32 0.86
CA ILE A 73 -1.42 -14.17 1.33
C ILE A 73 -2.37 -14.50 0.20
N VAL A 74 -2.78 -13.48 -0.56
CA VAL A 74 -3.69 -13.64 -1.70
C VAL A 74 -3.29 -12.66 -2.80
N ALA A 75 -3.17 -13.17 -4.03
CA ALA A 75 -3.10 -12.38 -5.24
C ALA A 75 -4.47 -12.34 -5.94
N ASP A 76 -4.68 -11.34 -6.80
CA ASP A 76 -5.85 -11.24 -7.69
C ASP A 76 -7.21 -11.15 -6.99
N ILE A 77 -7.30 -10.31 -5.96
CA ILE A 77 -8.58 -10.00 -5.30
C ILE A 77 -9.38 -9.06 -6.19
N ALA A 78 -10.42 -9.60 -6.83
CA ALA A 78 -11.32 -8.80 -7.66
C ALA A 78 -12.24 -7.93 -6.80
N VAL A 79 -12.15 -6.63 -7.00
CA VAL A 79 -13.07 -5.63 -6.45
C VAL A 79 -13.94 -5.10 -7.59
N LYS A 80 -15.25 -5.10 -7.36
CA LYS A 80 -16.21 -4.52 -8.30
C LYS A 80 -17.33 -3.82 -7.55
N THR A 81 -17.53 -2.54 -7.82
CA THR A 81 -18.65 -1.77 -7.29
C THR A 81 -19.45 -1.10 -8.39
N GLU A 82 -20.71 -0.87 -8.10
CA GLU A 82 -21.56 0.04 -8.87
C GLU A 82 -21.48 1.46 -8.29
N LEU A 83 -21.87 2.46 -9.08
CA LEU A 83 -22.02 3.86 -8.64
C LEU A 83 -22.83 3.91 -7.33
N PHE A 84 -22.33 4.67 -6.35
CA PHE A 84 -23.02 4.89 -5.09
C PHE A 84 -22.72 6.28 -4.54
N THR A 85 -23.53 6.75 -3.59
CA THR A 85 -23.28 8.01 -2.92
C THR A 85 -22.47 7.80 -1.65
N LYS A 86 -21.60 8.76 -1.31
CA LYS A 86 -20.78 8.71 -0.09
C LYS A 86 -21.65 8.45 1.14
N ASN A 87 -22.78 9.15 1.25
CA ASN A 87 -23.70 9.01 2.37
C ASN A 87 -24.40 7.64 2.44
N SER A 88 -24.58 6.93 1.32
CA SER A 88 -25.18 5.59 1.33
C SER A 88 -24.31 4.52 2.00
N PHE A 89 -23.00 4.79 2.17
CA PHE A 89 -22.08 3.86 2.80
C PHE A 89 -21.41 4.42 4.07
N PHE A 90 -21.06 5.71 4.11
CA PHE A 90 -20.41 6.33 5.28
C PHE A 90 -21.37 7.13 6.17
N GLY A 91 -22.64 7.24 5.79
CA GLY A 91 -23.66 8.00 6.53
C GLY A 91 -24.48 7.16 7.50
N GLU A 92 -25.41 7.80 8.20
CA GLU A 92 -26.30 7.19 9.20
C GLU A 92 -27.20 6.06 8.64
N GLY A 93 -27.40 6.02 7.32
CA GLY A 93 -28.16 4.98 6.62
C GLY A 93 -27.32 3.83 6.06
N SER A 94 -26.05 3.72 6.46
CA SER A 94 -25.16 2.66 5.96
C SER A 94 -25.74 1.26 6.25
N PRO A 95 -25.64 0.31 5.29
CA PRO A 95 -26.03 -1.07 5.55
C PRO A 95 -25.06 -1.80 6.49
N VAL A 96 -23.94 -1.19 6.85
CA VAL A 96 -22.92 -1.74 7.75
C VAL A 96 -22.67 -0.77 8.89
N LYS A 97 -22.43 -1.28 10.11
CA LYS A 97 -22.09 -0.45 11.26
C LYS A 97 -20.63 -0.01 11.13
N LEU A 98 -20.43 1.31 11.05
CA LEU A 98 -19.11 1.93 10.92
C LEU A 98 -18.85 2.86 12.10
N TYR A 99 -17.67 2.74 12.70
CA TYR A 99 -17.10 3.73 13.59
C TYR A 99 -16.03 4.52 12.82
N ILE A 100 -16.26 5.82 12.63
CA ILE A 100 -15.38 6.68 11.83
C ILE A 100 -14.66 7.66 12.75
N TRP A 101 -13.35 7.46 12.91
CA TRP A 101 -12.48 8.34 13.70
C TRP A 101 -12.30 9.72 13.06
N ASP A 102 -11.96 10.71 13.89
CA ASP A 102 -11.91 12.12 13.48
C ASP A 102 -10.86 12.39 12.41
N ASN A 103 -9.68 11.78 12.48
CA ASN A 103 -8.65 11.88 11.45
C ASN A 103 -9.12 11.31 10.11
N PHE A 104 -9.74 10.12 10.07
CA PHE A 104 -10.32 9.59 8.84
C PHE A 104 -11.41 10.54 8.30
N ARG A 105 -12.30 11.01 9.18
CA ARG A 105 -13.38 11.95 8.84
C ARG A 105 -12.84 13.23 8.23
N ASN A 106 -11.81 13.82 8.84
CA ASN A 106 -11.29 15.13 8.46
C ASN A 106 -10.36 15.06 7.24
N TRP A 107 -9.63 13.96 7.06
CA TRP A 107 -8.61 13.84 6.02
C TRP A 107 -9.10 13.08 4.79
N VAL A 108 -9.69 11.90 5.00
CA VAL A 108 -10.06 10.99 3.90
C VAL A 108 -11.49 11.26 3.45
N LEU A 109 -12.44 11.32 4.38
CA LEU A 109 -13.87 11.43 4.04
C LEU A 109 -14.24 12.76 3.37
N THR A 110 -13.55 13.85 3.73
CA THR A 110 -13.66 15.17 3.08
C THR A 110 -13.16 15.15 1.63
N ALA A 111 -12.17 14.31 1.31
CA ALA A 111 -11.59 14.18 -0.02
C ALA A 111 -12.31 13.17 -0.92
N ILE A 112 -13.29 12.42 -0.39
CA ILE A 112 -14.14 11.51 -1.17
C ILE A 112 -15.25 12.29 -1.87
N LEU A 113 -15.42 12.03 -3.18
CA LEU A 113 -16.51 12.59 -3.98
C LEU A 113 -17.88 12.19 -3.43
N GLU A 114 -18.87 13.09 -3.55
CA GLU A 114 -20.24 12.76 -3.14
C GLU A 114 -20.83 11.58 -3.92
N ASN A 115 -20.53 11.50 -5.23
CA ASN A 115 -20.87 10.36 -6.07
C ASN A 115 -19.58 9.57 -6.37
N ILE A 116 -19.48 8.36 -5.82
CA ILE A 116 -18.37 7.46 -6.05
C ILE A 116 -18.67 6.63 -7.31
N PRO A 117 -17.90 6.78 -8.40
CA PRO A 117 -18.13 6.04 -9.64
C PRO A 117 -17.97 4.53 -9.42
N ALA A 118 -18.54 3.75 -10.35
CA ALA A 118 -18.28 2.32 -10.41
C ALA A 118 -16.77 2.08 -10.51
N PHE A 119 -16.26 1.12 -9.74
CA PHE A 119 -14.86 0.75 -9.72
C PHE A 119 -14.72 -0.72 -10.08
N GLN A 120 -13.66 -1.02 -10.84
CA GLN A 120 -13.22 -2.39 -11.10
C GLN A 120 -11.71 -2.44 -11.00
N GLY A 121 -11.17 -3.31 -10.16
CA GLY A 121 -9.74 -3.43 -9.95
C GLY A 121 -9.34 -4.75 -9.31
N MET A 122 -8.04 -5.00 -9.29
CA MET A 122 -7.43 -6.16 -8.65
C MET A 122 -6.54 -5.70 -7.50
N LEU A 123 -6.64 -6.37 -6.36
CA LEU A 123 -5.81 -6.11 -5.19
C LEU A 123 -4.94 -7.32 -4.86
N VAL A 124 -3.88 -7.05 -4.11
CA VAL A 124 -3.02 -8.04 -3.47
C VAL A 124 -3.07 -7.82 -1.96
N LYS A 125 -3.13 -8.91 -1.21
CA LYS A 125 -3.07 -8.92 0.26
C LYS A 125 -1.74 -9.51 0.71
N HIS A 126 -0.99 -8.72 1.46
CA HIS A 126 0.21 -9.14 2.17
C HIS A 126 -0.05 -9.16 3.67
N GLN A 127 0.67 -9.98 4.41
CA GLN A 127 0.67 -10.00 5.87
C GLN A 127 2.08 -9.75 6.39
N LEU A 128 2.20 -8.91 7.42
CA LEU A 128 3.47 -8.70 8.10
C LEU A 128 3.80 -9.91 8.97
N THR A 129 5.05 -10.37 8.89
CA THR A 129 5.58 -11.46 9.73
C THR A 129 6.40 -10.95 10.92
N LYS A 130 6.63 -9.64 10.97
CA LYS A 130 7.29 -8.91 12.07
C LYS A 130 6.78 -7.47 12.07
N GLY A 131 7.05 -6.73 13.14
CA GLY A 131 6.70 -5.31 13.16
C GLY A 131 7.48 -4.47 12.14
N MET A 132 6.80 -3.51 11.50
CA MET A 132 7.38 -2.64 10.46
C MET A 132 6.73 -1.25 10.45
N TYR A 133 7.50 -0.25 10.03
CA TYR A 133 7.00 1.09 9.71
C TYR A 133 6.47 1.16 8.26
N ASP A 134 5.67 2.18 7.95
CA ASP A 134 5.05 2.35 6.63
C ASP A 134 6.07 2.47 5.50
N SER A 135 7.15 3.22 5.74
CA SER A 135 8.24 3.36 4.77
C SER A 135 8.89 2.02 4.43
N GLU A 136 9.08 1.14 5.42
CA GLU A 136 9.58 -0.21 5.22
C GLU A 136 8.58 -1.08 4.45
N ILE A 137 7.29 -0.99 4.79
CA ILE A 137 6.21 -1.73 4.10
C ILE A 137 6.14 -1.31 2.64
N LEU A 138 6.05 -0.01 2.37
CA LEU A 138 5.96 0.55 1.01
C LEU A 138 7.20 0.17 0.19
N SER A 139 8.40 0.27 0.76
CA SER A 139 9.63 -0.16 0.09
C SER A 139 9.59 -1.65 -0.25
N GLY A 140 9.11 -2.48 0.69
CA GLY A 140 8.94 -3.92 0.52
C GLY A 140 7.98 -4.34 -0.57
N LEU A 141 6.93 -3.56 -0.75
CA LEU A 141 5.93 -3.75 -1.79
C LEU A 141 6.38 -3.15 -3.14
N GLY A 142 7.57 -2.57 -3.24
CA GLY A 142 8.05 -1.92 -4.47
C GLY A 142 7.40 -0.56 -4.74
N HIS A 143 7.00 0.16 -3.68
CA HIS A 143 6.33 1.46 -3.73
C HIS A 143 5.07 1.45 -4.61
N PRO A 144 4.05 0.63 -4.26
CA PRO A 144 2.83 0.57 -5.03
C PRO A 144 2.14 1.94 -5.07
N THR A 145 1.49 2.25 -6.18
CA THR A 145 0.72 3.49 -6.29
C THR A 145 -0.41 3.50 -5.25
N PRO A 146 -0.47 4.49 -4.34
CA PRO A 146 -1.54 4.60 -3.35
C PRO A 146 -2.91 4.81 -4.00
N PHE A 147 -3.98 4.41 -3.32
CA PHE A 147 -5.35 4.66 -3.78
C PHE A 147 -5.65 6.17 -3.72
N SER A 148 -6.45 6.68 -4.65
CA SER A 148 -7.16 7.94 -4.37
C SER A 148 -8.21 7.72 -3.28
N PRO A 149 -8.68 8.76 -2.58
CA PRO A 149 -9.69 8.60 -1.54
C PRO A 149 -10.98 7.95 -2.08
N THR A 150 -11.36 8.30 -3.31
CA THR A 150 -12.58 7.78 -3.94
C THR A 150 -12.44 6.32 -4.39
N GLU A 151 -11.27 5.91 -4.87
CA GLU A 151 -11.02 4.48 -5.16
C GLU A 151 -10.96 3.66 -3.87
N PHE A 152 -10.30 4.18 -2.84
CA PHE A 152 -10.29 3.56 -1.51
C PHE A 152 -11.72 3.34 -1.02
N ALA A 153 -12.59 4.34 -1.12
CA ALA A 153 -14.00 4.25 -0.74
C ALA A 153 -14.74 3.11 -1.46
N ALA A 154 -14.50 2.95 -2.76
CA ALA A 154 -15.07 1.86 -3.54
C ALA A 154 -14.55 0.48 -3.08
N VAL A 155 -13.24 0.38 -2.85
CA VAL A 155 -12.58 -0.85 -2.37
C VAL A 155 -13.14 -1.28 -1.02
N ILE A 156 -13.12 -0.39 -0.02
CA ILE A 156 -13.57 -0.76 1.32
C ILE A 156 -15.07 -1.01 1.37
N ARG A 157 -15.88 -0.32 0.56
CA ARG A 157 -17.30 -0.63 0.45
C ARG A 157 -17.50 -2.08 0.06
N ASP A 158 -16.84 -2.53 -1.01
CA ASP A 158 -16.97 -3.91 -1.50
C ASP A 158 -16.51 -4.94 -0.46
N LEU A 159 -15.33 -4.73 0.12
CA LEU A 159 -14.74 -5.67 1.09
C LEU A 159 -15.55 -5.73 2.39
N ILE A 160 -15.91 -4.58 2.96
CA ILE A 160 -16.70 -4.50 4.21
C ILE A 160 -18.12 -5.01 3.97
N SER A 161 -18.75 -4.75 2.82
CA SER A 161 -20.12 -5.25 2.56
C SER A 161 -20.18 -6.78 2.50
N LYS A 162 -19.11 -7.44 2.07
CA LYS A 162 -18.97 -8.90 2.08
C LYS A 162 -18.71 -9.48 3.47
N GLN A 163 -18.28 -8.63 4.41
CA GLN A 163 -17.97 -8.97 5.79
C GLN A 163 -18.66 -8.00 6.78
N SER A 164 -19.91 -7.64 6.48
CA SER A 164 -20.69 -6.63 7.19
C SER A 164 -20.82 -6.86 8.70
N ARG A 165 -20.73 -8.11 9.16
CA ARG A 165 -20.83 -8.49 10.58
C ARG A 165 -19.54 -9.11 11.13
N GLY A 166 -18.41 -8.80 10.50
CA GLY A 166 -17.12 -9.35 10.91
C GLY A 166 -16.99 -10.85 10.66
N GLU A 167 -17.79 -11.40 9.75
CA GLU A 167 -17.63 -12.78 9.30
C GLU A 167 -16.28 -12.99 8.59
N GLU A 168 -15.87 -14.25 8.52
CA GLU A 168 -14.64 -14.66 7.85
C GLU A 168 -14.62 -14.20 6.37
N GLY A 169 -13.46 -13.70 5.92
CA GLY A 169 -13.27 -13.27 4.55
C GLY A 169 -11.88 -12.68 4.30
N LEU A 170 -11.80 -11.73 3.37
CA LEU A 170 -10.56 -11.10 2.94
C LEU A 170 -9.98 -10.16 3.99
N LEU A 171 -10.82 -9.34 4.64
CA LEU A 171 -10.43 -8.48 5.74
C LEU A 171 -10.23 -9.31 7.01
N LEU A 172 -9.21 -8.99 7.79
CA LEU A 172 -9.03 -9.49 9.14
C LEU A 172 -10.16 -9.00 10.04
N THR A 173 -10.77 -9.93 10.78
CA THR A 173 -11.84 -9.66 11.75
C THR A 173 -11.45 -10.01 13.19
N ASN A 174 -10.17 -10.29 13.42
CA ASN A 174 -9.60 -10.66 14.73
C ASN A 174 -9.02 -9.45 15.51
N GLY A 175 -9.45 -8.23 15.17
CA GLY A 175 -8.95 -6.98 15.78
C GLY A 175 -7.64 -6.44 15.20
N TYR A 176 -6.94 -7.21 14.36
CA TYR A 176 -5.73 -6.74 13.67
C TYR A 176 -6.07 -5.81 12.50
N ALA A 177 -5.13 -4.91 12.19
CA ALA A 177 -5.29 -3.91 11.14
C ALA A 177 -5.29 -4.51 9.73
N ASN A 178 -6.19 -3.99 8.90
CA ASN A 178 -6.11 -4.03 7.44
C ASN A 178 -5.69 -2.63 6.96
N ILE A 179 -4.51 -2.52 6.39
CA ILE A 179 -3.85 -1.26 6.05
C ILE A 179 -4.01 -0.98 4.56
N PHE A 180 -4.40 0.25 4.24
CA PHE A 180 -4.48 0.77 2.88
C PHE A 180 -3.75 2.11 2.82
N TYR A 181 -2.94 2.32 1.77
CA TYR A 181 -2.29 3.62 1.55
C TYR A 181 -3.13 4.50 0.63
N VAL A 182 -3.46 5.71 1.09
CA VAL A 182 -4.32 6.65 0.37
C VAL A 182 -3.57 7.95 0.09
N GLN A 183 -3.51 8.36 -1.17
CA GLN A 183 -2.97 9.64 -1.60
C GLN A 183 -4.03 10.73 -1.40
N LEU A 184 -3.84 11.60 -0.43
CA LEU A 184 -4.65 12.80 -0.26
C LEU A 184 -4.19 13.87 -1.25
N PRO A 185 -5.13 14.59 -1.89
CA PRO A 185 -4.80 15.75 -2.72
C PRO A 185 -4.29 16.90 -1.84
N ALA A 186 -3.65 17.89 -2.47
CA ALA A 186 -3.30 19.13 -1.79
C ALA A 186 -4.57 19.80 -1.23
N GLY A 187 -4.48 20.27 0.02
CA GLY A 187 -5.61 20.88 0.73
C GLY A 187 -5.83 22.33 0.29
N ALA A 188 -7.07 22.80 0.37
CA ALA A 188 -7.41 24.21 0.12
C ALA A 188 -6.73 25.19 1.10
N GLY A 189 -6.22 24.68 2.23
CA GLY A 189 -5.46 25.44 3.25
C GLY A 189 -3.96 25.54 3.00
N GLY A 190 -3.46 25.11 1.83
CA GLY A 190 -2.04 25.14 1.50
C GLY A 190 -1.24 23.93 1.98
N GLU A 191 -1.92 22.83 2.35
CA GLU A 191 -1.26 21.56 2.63
C GLU A 191 -0.84 20.88 1.32
N ASP A 192 0.38 20.37 1.27
CA ASP A 192 0.85 19.57 0.14
C ASP A 192 0.11 18.23 0.06
N ALA A 193 0.04 17.68 -1.15
CA ALA A 193 -0.45 16.33 -1.35
C ALA A 193 0.42 15.34 -0.55
N ARG A 194 -0.22 14.46 0.23
CA ARG A 194 0.49 13.50 1.08
C ARG A 194 -0.19 12.14 1.08
N VAL A 195 0.58 11.09 1.35
CA VAL A 195 0.07 9.74 1.56
C VAL A 195 -0.23 9.54 3.03
N VAL A 196 -1.33 8.86 3.34
CA VAL A 196 -1.70 8.44 4.69
C VAL A 196 -1.93 6.94 4.74
N ALA A 197 -1.67 6.32 5.89
CA ALA A 197 -2.05 4.95 6.17
C ALA A 197 -3.47 4.93 6.74
N VAL A 198 -4.38 4.22 6.08
CA VAL A 198 -5.74 4.01 6.56
C VAL A 198 -5.83 2.64 7.20
N ARG A 199 -6.18 2.63 8.49
CA ARG A 199 -6.42 1.44 9.27
C ARG A 199 -7.90 1.09 9.24
N VAL A 200 -8.20 -0.14 8.84
CA VAL A 200 -9.53 -0.75 8.87
C VAL A 200 -9.52 -1.95 9.82
N THR A 201 -10.29 -1.91 10.90
CA THR A 201 -10.35 -2.99 11.90
C THR A 201 -11.78 -3.36 12.28
N TRP A 202 -12.03 -4.64 12.54
CA TRP A 202 -13.27 -5.10 13.15
C TRP A 202 -13.20 -5.00 14.67
N ASN A 203 -14.23 -4.45 15.29
CA ASN A 203 -14.44 -4.46 16.74
C ASN A 203 -15.58 -5.42 17.07
N ALA A 204 -15.22 -6.61 17.56
CA ALA A 204 -16.18 -7.64 17.96
C ALA A 204 -16.99 -7.27 19.23
N GLY A 205 -16.57 -6.26 19.99
CA GLY A 205 -17.31 -5.80 21.17
C GLY A 205 -18.55 -4.99 20.80
N ASP A 206 -18.44 -4.18 19.75
CA ASP A 206 -19.52 -3.30 19.27
C ASP A 206 -20.12 -3.76 17.95
N ASP A 207 -19.64 -4.86 17.37
CA ASP A 207 -20.04 -5.36 16.05
C ASP A 207 -19.94 -4.28 14.95
N ASP A 208 -18.82 -3.55 14.89
CA ASP A 208 -18.59 -2.52 13.88
C ASP A 208 -17.18 -2.50 13.28
N TRP A 209 -17.09 -1.87 12.11
CA TRP A 209 -15.83 -1.60 11.44
C TRP A 209 -15.32 -0.21 11.79
N HIS A 210 -14.11 -0.14 12.34
CA HIS A 210 -13.42 1.10 12.62
C HIS A 210 -12.61 1.55 11.39
N LEU A 211 -12.72 2.84 11.06
CA LEU A 211 -11.95 3.52 10.01
C LEU A 211 -11.14 4.66 10.64
N ASP A 212 -9.82 4.58 10.51
CA ASP A 212 -8.85 5.47 11.15
C ASP A 212 -7.73 5.81 10.14
N ALA A 213 -7.09 6.98 10.26
CA ALA A 213 -6.06 7.46 9.33
C ALA A 213 -4.85 8.06 10.05
N TYR A 214 -3.65 7.63 9.66
CA TYR A 214 -2.38 8.01 10.26
C TYR A 214 -1.44 8.64 9.22
N GLY A 215 -0.58 9.56 9.65
CA GLY A 215 0.59 9.93 8.87
C GLY A 215 1.51 8.73 8.69
N LEU A 216 2.32 8.75 7.64
CA LEU A 216 3.30 7.68 7.44
C LEU A 216 4.33 7.69 8.57
N ASP A 217 4.63 6.51 9.09
CA ASP A 217 5.61 6.27 10.16
C ASP A 217 5.25 6.95 11.50
N ASP A 218 4.02 7.44 11.67
CA ASP A 218 3.52 7.95 12.96
C ASP A 218 3.52 6.83 14.01
N ASP A 219 3.17 5.60 13.59
CA ASP A 219 3.14 4.40 14.41
C ASP A 219 3.77 3.21 13.66
N GLY A 220 4.35 2.28 14.42
CA GLY A 220 4.80 1.00 13.90
C GLY A 220 3.67 -0.02 13.87
N TRP A 221 3.57 -0.80 12.80
CA TRP A 221 2.58 -1.85 12.67
C TRP A 221 3.13 -3.17 13.22
N GLY A 222 2.33 -3.87 14.04
CA GLY A 222 2.71 -5.18 14.60
C GLY A 222 2.71 -6.29 13.55
N ASP A 223 3.22 -7.46 13.93
CA ASP A 223 3.09 -8.67 13.12
C ASP A 223 1.61 -9.08 12.97
N GLY A 224 1.30 -9.88 11.94
CA GLY A 224 -0.03 -10.41 11.70
C GLY A 224 -1.02 -9.44 11.03
N VAL A 225 -0.76 -8.12 11.04
CA VAL A 225 -1.57 -7.15 10.27
C VAL A 225 -1.45 -7.41 8.77
N CYS A 226 -2.47 -7.00 8.03
CA CYS A 226 -2.49 -7.16 6.57
C CYS A 226 -2.42 -5.82 5.86
N VAL A 227 -1.76 -5.79 4.71
CA VAL A 227 -1.63 -4.64 3.83
C VAL A 227 -2.24 -4.98 2.49
N PHE A 228 -3.10 -4.09 1.99
CA PHE A 228 -3.74 -4.20 0.70
C PHE A 228 -3.16 -3.18 -0.27
N SER A 229 -2.68 -3.66 -1.42
CA SER A 229 -2.16 -2.83 -2.51
C SER A 229 -2.84 -3.20 -3.82
N ARG A 230 -2.69 -2.35 -4.83
CA ARG A 230 -3.05 -2.73 -6.20
C ARG A 230 -2.15 -3.89 -6.66
N SER A 231 -2.70 -4.77 -7.49
CA SER A 231 -1.93 -5.74 -8.26
C SER A 231 -1.31 -5.12 -9.50
#